data_AF-A0A7Y8JFE8-F1
#
_entry.id   AF-A0A7Y8JFE8-F1
#
_cell.length_a   1.000
_cell.length_b   1.000
_cell.length_c   1.000
_cell.angle_alpha   90.00
_cell.angle_beta   90.00
_cell.angle_gamma   90.00
#
_symmetry.space_group_name_H-M   'P 1'
#
loop_
_entity.id
_entity.type
_entity.pdbx_description
1 polymer ?
#
loop_
_entity_poly.entity_id
_entity_poly.type
_entity_poly.pdbx_seq_one_letter_code
_entity_poly.pdbx_strand_id
1 'polypeptide(L)'
;MAIQLMVTGVLMVGATVLGRKARSVVSGLRVNRTGQVEIHIHQSGWQPANITGQVIVLPWLISLRLVREGEKKDRLTIWPDSADENRQRRLRAWLRWGLRADGDGRI
;
A
#
# COMPACT_ATOMS: atom_id res chain seq x y z
N MET A 1 33.73 15.46 -0.28
CA MET A 1 32.89 15.55 0.94
C MET A 1 31.59 16.34 0.76
N ALA A 2 31.53 17.41 -0.06
CA ALA A 2 30.31 18.22 -0.25
C ALA A 2 29.12 17.48 -0.91
N ILE A 3 29.39 16.54 -1.84
CA ILE A 3 28.37 15.76 -2.55
C ILE A 3 27.60 14.86 -1.58
N GLN A 4 28.27 14.29 -0.58
CA GLN A 4 27.68 13.35 0.38
C GLN A 4 26.70 14.07 1.33
N LEU A 5 26.99 15.31 1.72
CA LEU A 5 26.08 16.13 2.53
C LEU A 5 24.81 16.53 1.76
N MET A 6 24.93 16.85 0.47
CA MET A 6 23.76 17.16 -0.38
C MET A 6 22.84 15.96 -0.61
N VAL A 7 23.41 14.78 -0.91
CA VAL A 7 22.63 13.55 -1.11
C VAL A 7 21.86 13.17 0.17
N THR A 8 22.50 13.32 1.33
CA THR A 8 21.89 12.99 2.61
C THR A 8 20.77 13.98 2.97
N GLY A 9 20.98 15.28 2.68
CA GLY A 9 19.97 16.31 2.86
C GLY A 9 18.72 16.10 2.00
N VAL A 10 18.89 15.76 0.72
CA VAL A 10 17.77 15.46 -0.20
C VAL A 10 17.01 14.20 0.25
N LEU A 11 17.71 13.17 0.74
CA LEU A 11 17.09 11.97 1.29
C LEU A 11 16.27 12.26 2.56
N MET A 12 16.78 13.09 3.49
CA MET A 12 16.03 13.46 4.71
C MET A 12 14.81 14.32 4.41
N VAL A 13 14.91 15.28 3.48
CA VAL A 13 13.77 16.12 3.09
C VAL A 13 12.72 15.28 2.34
N GLY A 14 13.15 14.34 1.49
CA GLY A 14 12.25 13.37 0.85
C GLY A 14 11.53 12.50 1.88
N ALA A 15 12.26 11.96 2.86
CA ALA A 15 11.69 11.11 3.91
C ALA A 15 10.70 11.88 4.81
N THR A 16 10.98 13.13 5.14
CA THR A 16 10.09 13.95 5.98
C THR A 16 8.83 14.40 5.25
N VAL A 17 8.91 14.76 3.97
CA VAL A 17 7.73 15.12 3.16
C VAL A 17 6.86 13.87 2.86
N LEU A 18 7.47 12.70 2.65
CA LEU A 18 6.72 11.44 2.58
C LEU A 18 6.11 11.06 3.95
N GLY A 19 6.82 11.28 5.05
CA GLY A 19 6.39 10.93 6.41
C GLY A 19 5.18 11.73 6.90
N ARG A 20 5.06 13.03 6.54
CA ARG A 20 3.90 13.85 6.95
C ARG A 20 2.58 13.43 6.29
N LYS A 21 2.61 12.74 5.15
CA LYS A 21 1.41 12.12 4.53
C LYS A 21 1.13 10.70 5.03
N ALA A 22 2.02 10.13 5.86
CA ALA A 22 1.98 8.74 6.30
C ALA A 22 1.37 8.56 7.70
N ARG A 23 0.57 9.51 8.22
CA ARG A 23 -0.42 9.18 9.25
C ARG A 23 -1.51 8.33 8.60
N SER A 24 -1.16 7.07 8.32
CA SER A 24 -2.08 6.08 7.79
C SER A 24 -3.12 5.81 8.88
N VAL A 25 -4.32 6.33 8.67
CA VAL A 25 -5.52 5.99 9.46
C VAL A 25 -5.86 4.49 9.31
N VAL A 26 -5.33 3.88 8.25
CA VAL A 26 -5.44 2.46 7.94
C VAL A 26 -4.40 1.66 8.72
N SER A 27 -4.85 0.73 9.55
CA SER A 27 -4.04 -0.19 10.36
C SER A 27 -4.09 -1.64 9.89
N GLY A 28 -4.87 -1.94 8.84
CA GLY A 28 -4.94 -3.30 8.30
C GLY A 28 -5.44 -3.32 6.86
N LEU A 29 -5.01 -4.36 6.13
CA LEU A 29 -5.46 -4.68 4.79
C LEU A 29 -5.89 -6.14 4.77
N ARG A 30 -7.06 -6.42 4.22
CA ARG A 30 -7.56 -7.77 3.99
C ARG A 30 -8.00 -7.88 2.53
N VAL A 31 -7.70 -9.03 1.94
CA VAL A 31 -8.18 -9.41 0.62
C VAL A 31 -8.99 -10.68 0.85
N ASN A 32 -10.26 -10.67 0.45
CA ASN A 32 -11.12 -11.84 0.58
C ASN A 32 -10.89 -12.83 -0.58
N ARG A 33 -11.59 -13.96 -0.58
CA ARG A 33 -11.46 -14.97 -1.64
C ARG A 33 -11.99 -14.53 -3.00
N THR A 34 -12.83 -13.50 -3.05
CA THR A 34 -13.42 -12.95 -4.27
C THR A 34 -12.61 -11.78 -4.82
N GLY A 35 -11.42 -11.50 -4.27
CA GLY A 35 -10.57 -10.38 -4.68
C GLY A 35 -10.98 -9.02 -4.12
N GLN A 36 -12.05 -8.96 -3.31
CA GLN A 36 -12.49 -7.74 -2.68
C GLN A 36 -11.50 -7.31 -1.59
N VAL A 37 -11.17 -6.03 -1.60
CA VAL A 37 -10.21 -5.42 -0.68
C VAL A 37 -10.98 -4.70 0.43
N GLU A 38 -10.56 -4.97 1.66
CA GLU A 38 -11.05 -4.29 2.84
C GLU A 38 -9.87 -3.67 3.59
N ILE A 39 -10.10 -2.50 4.18
CA ILE A 39 -9.12 -1.84 5.01
C ILE A 39 -9.67 -1.63 6.41
N HIS A 40 -8.79 -1.79 7.40
CA HIS A 40 -9.12 -1.54 8.79
C HIS A 40 -8.73 -0.12 9.15
N ILE A 41 -9.71 0.66 9.58
CA ILE A 41 -9.52 2.01 10.11
C ILE A 41 -9.65 1.96 11.62
N HIS A 42 -8.68 2.56 12.33
CA HIS A 42 -8.64 2.57 13.79
C HIS A 42 -9.96 2.95 14.48
N GLN A 43 -10.76 3.85 13.89
CA GLN A 43 -12.01 4.35 14.48
C GLN A 43 -13.27 3.76 13.86
N SER A 44 -13.19 3.16 12.67
CA SER A 44 -14.37 2.80 11.87
C SER A 44 -14.43 1.31 11.52
N GLY A 45 -13.43 0.53 11.94
CA GLY A 45 -13.36 -0.90 11.70
C GLY A 45 -13.01 -1.25 10.25
N TRP A 46 -13.42 -2.44 9.82
CA TRP A 46 -13.19 -2.93 8.46
C TRP A 46 -14.20 -2.33 7.50
N GLN A 47 -13.71 -1.72 6.42
CA GLN A 47 -14.52 -1.12 5.38
C GLN A 47 -14.05 -1.55 3.99
N PRO A 48 -14.97 -1.69 3.02
CA PRO A 48 -14.59 -1.98 1.64
C PRO A 48 -13.78 -0.83 1.05
N ALA A 49 -12.76 -1.17 0.28
CA ALA A 49 -11.96 -0.20 -0.46
C ALA A 49 -11.56 -0.77 -1.81
N ASN A 50 -11.43 0.12 -2.79
CA ASN A 50 -10.95 -0.24 -4.12
C ASN A 50 -9.51 0.21 -4.29
N ILE A 51 -8.66 -0.69 -4.79
CA ILE A 51 -7.31 -0.31 -5.22
C ILE A 51 -7.43 0.45 -6.54
N THR A 52 -6.84 1.64 -6.60
CA THR A 52 -6.93 2.51 -7.77
C THR A 52 -5.55 2.97 -8.24
N GLY A 53 -5.41 3.18 -9.54
CA GLY A 53 -4.18 3.65 -10.14
C GLY A 53 -3.02 2.66 -10.06
N GLN A 54 -1.79 3.19 -10.08
CA GLN A 54 -0.59 2.36 -10.13
C GLN A 54 -0.24 1.77 -8.76
N VAL A 55 -0.03 0.45 -8.73
CA VAL A 55 0.49 -0.30 -7.59
C VAL A 55 1.99 -0.51 -7.76
N ILE A 56 2.76 -0.23 -6.71
CA ILE A 56 4.19 -0.51 -6.66
C ILE A 56 4.38 -1.75 -5.77
N VAL A 57 4.92 -2.84 -6.36
CA VAL A 57 5.16 -4.11 -5.66
C VAL A 57 6.64 -4.48 -5.76
N LEU A 58 7.41 -4.09 -4.74
CA LEU A 58 8.82 -4.41 -4.56
C LEU A 58 8.99 -5.50 -3.49
N PRO A 59 10.13 -6.22 -3.45
CA PRO A 59 10.38 -7.24 -2.42
C PRO A 59 10.31 -6.69 -0.99
N TRP A 60 10.70 -5.43 -0.80
CA TRP A 60 10.81 -4.76 0.50
C TRP A 60 9.77 -3.65 0.69
N LEU A 61 8.89 -3.40 -0.28
CA LEU A 61 7.91 -2.31 -0.19
C LEU A 61 6.71 -2.60 -1.07
N ILE A 62 5.52 -2.40 -0.52
CA ILE A 62 4.29 -2.34 -1.30
C ILE A 62 3.68 -0.96 -1.08
N SER A 63 3.38 -0.25 -2.16
CA SER A 63 2.68 1.04 -2.08
C SER A 63 1.49 1.00 -3.03
N LEU A 64 0.30 1.25 -2.48
CA LEU A 64 -0.95 1.24 -3.21
C LEU A 64 -1.79 2.48 -2.88
N ARG A 65 -2.61 2.88 -3.85
CA ARG A 65 -3.63 3.92 -3.68
C ARG A 65 -4.98 3.25 -3.53
N LEU A 66 -5.75 3.71 -2.56
CA LEU A 66 -7.05 3.17 -2.18
C LEU A 66 -8.09 4.28 -2.31
N VAL A 67 -9.28 3.90 -2.73
CA VAL A 67 -10.48 4.74 -2.66
C VAL A 67 -11.50 3.99 -1.84
N ARG A 68 -11.96 4.62 -0.77
CA ARG A 68 -13.11 4.18 0.00
C ARG A 68 -14.39 4.70 -0.66
N GLU A 69 -15.49 3.99 -0.46
CA GLU A 69 -16.78 4.37 -1.04
C GLU A 69 -17.20 5.76 -0.53
N GLY A 70 -17.32 6.72 -1.46
CA GLY A 70 -17.69 8.11 -1.13
C GLY A 70 -16.61 8.97 -0.46
N GLU A 71 -15.37 8.48 -0.34
CA GLU A 71 -14.35 9.09 0.52
C GLU A 71 -13.03 9.44 -0.21
N LYS A 72 -12.09 9.99 0.57
CA LYS A 72 -10.80 10.50 0.11
C LYS A 72 -9.88 9.37 -0.40
N LYS A 73 -9.06 9.69 -1.40
CA LYS A 73 -7.96 8.83 -1.86
C LYS A 73 -6.90 8.71 -0.78
N ASP A 74 -6.67 7.48 -0.33
CA ASP A 74 -5.67 7.15 0.67
C ASP A 74 -4.48 6.43 0.02
N ARG A 75 -3.27 6.65 0.55
CA ARG A 75 -2.07 5.93 0.12
C ARG A 75 -1.63 5.01 1.25
N LEU A 76 -1.66 3.71 1.01
CA LEU A 76 -1.18 2.71 1.95
C LEU A 76 0.21 2.24 1.52
N THR A 77 1.14 2.26 2.47
CA THR A 77 2.50 1.73 2.30
C THR A 77 2.70 0.63 3.31
N ILE A 78 3.06 -0.56 2.82
CA ILE A 78 3.24 -1.77 3.62
C ILE A 78 4.72 -2.11 3.58
N TRP A 79 5.31 -2.18 4.77
CA TRP A 79 6.72 -2.49 5.01
C TRP A 79 6.91 -4.00 5.22
N PRO A 80 8.14 -4.53 5.05
CA PRO A 80 8.38 -5.97 5.04
C PRO A 80 8.19 -6.64 6.42
N ASP A 81 8.10 -5.84 7.47
CA ASP A 81 7.85 -6.22 8.86
C ASP A 81 6.36 -6.10 9.27
N SER A 82 5.50 -5.54 8.42
CA SER A 82 4.09 -5.31 8.73
C SER A 82 3.24 -6.60 8.77
N ALA A 83 3.79 -7.74 8.33
CA ALA A 83 3.15 -9.06 8.36
C ALA A 83 4.21 -10.17 8.26
N ASP A 84 3.83 -11.42 8.54
CA ASP A 84 4.73 -12.56 8.32
C ASP A 84 5.10 -12.72 6.83
N GLU A 85 6.27 -13.31 6.59
CA GLU A 85 6.86 -13.43 5.25
C GLU A 85 5.91 -14.12 4.24
N ASN A 86 5.19 -15.15 4.68
CA ASN A 86 4.27 -15.89 3.83
C ASN A 86 3.05 -15.04 3.45
N ARG A 87 2.48 -14.29 4.39
CA ARG A 87 1.40 -13.31 4.09
C ARG A 87 1.87 -12.26 3.11
N GLN A 88 3.09 -11.74 3.27
CA GLN A 88 3.63 -10.77 2.33
C GLN A 88 3.87 -11.34 0.94
N ARG A 89 4.41 -12.56 0.85
CA ARG A 89 4.62 -13.26 -0.42
C ARG A 89 3.30 -13.45 -1.16
N ARG A 90 2.26 -13.93 -0.46
CA ARG A 90 0.91 -14.07 -1.03
C ARG A 90 0.33 -12.74 -1.48
N LEU A 91 0.46 -11.69 -0.68
CA LEU A 91 -0.02 -10.36 -1.04
C LEU A 91 0.70 -9.82 -2.30
N ARG A 92 2.02 -9.96 -2.39
CA ARG A 92 2.79 -9.55 -3.57
C ARG A 92 2.34 -10.31 -4.83
N ALA A 93 2.12 -11.63 -4.70
CA ALA A 93 1.62 -12.43 -5.81
C ALA A 93 0.21 -11.97 -6.22
N TRP A 94 -0.71 -11.83 -5.26
CA TRP A 94 -2.06 -11.38 -5.56
C TRP A 94 -2.09 -9.98 -6.20
N LEU A 95 -1.32 -9.01 -5.70
CA LEU A 95 -1.25 -7.66 -6.30
C LEU A 95 -0.67 -7.65 -7.71
N ARG A 96 0.24 -8.58 -8.05
CA ARG A 96 0.86 -8.66 -9.38
C ARG A 96 -0.03 -9.36 -10.40
N TRP A 97 -0.74 -10.40 -9.96
CA TRP A 97 -1.44 -11.35 -10.84
C TRP A 97 -2.95 -11.35 -10.62
N GLY A 98 -3.39 -11.44 -9.37
CA GLY A 98 -4.82 -11.50 -9.00
C GLY A 98 -5.57 -10.19 -9.26
N LEU A 99 -4.98 -9.05 -8.91
CA LEU A 99 -5.61 -7.74 -9.10
C LEU A 99 -5.95 -7.45 -10.58
N ARG A 100 -5.20 -8.03 -11.53
CA ARG A 100 -5.48 -7.87 -12.96
C ARG A 100 -6.61 -8.78 -13.43
N ALA A 101 -6.70 -10.00 -12.88
CA ALA A 101 -7.73 -10.98 -13.25
C ALA A 101 -9.14 -10.55 -12.82
N ASP A 102 -9.26 -9.78 -11.74
CA ASP A 102 -10.56 -9.29 -11.25
C ASP A 102 -11.08 -8.06 -12.03
N GLY A 103 -10.22 -7.37 -12.79
CA GLY A 103 -10.58 -6.17 -13.57
C GLY A 103 -10.78 -6.42 -15.07
N ASP A 104 -10.18 -7.48 -15.61
CA ASP A 104 -10.31 -7.91 -17.00
C ASP A 104 -10.32 -9.44 -16.96
N GLY A 105 -11.50 -10.03 -17.16
CA GLY A 105 -11.76 -11.46 -16.94
C GLY A 105 -11.08 -12.37 -17.96
N ARG A 106 -9.75 -12.40 -18.00
CA ARG A 106 -8.94 -13.34 -18.77
C ARG A 106 -7.61 -13.64 -18.05
N ILE A 107 -7.46 -14.88 -17.64
CA ILE A 107 -6.16 -15.58 -17.57
C ILE A 107 -5.92 -16.31 -18.88
#